data_AF-A0A645IKM0-F1
#
_entry.id   AF-A0A645IKM0-F1
#
_cell.length_a   1.000
_cell.length_b   1.000
_cell.length_c   1.000
_cell.angle_alpha   90.00
_cell.angle_beta   90.00
_cell.angle_gamma   90.00
#
_symmetry.space_group_name_H-M   'P 1'
#
loop_
_entity.id
_entity.type
_entity.pdbx_description
1 polymer ?
#
loop_
_entity_poly.entity_id
_entity_poly.type
_entity_poly.pdbx_seq_one_letter_code
_entity_poly.pdbx_strand_id
1 'polypeptide(L)'
;MAIDIERLCQNVKMLSNYSCQLRKSASSVFANISEANYGQSKGDMISKFEIDLKKCNETETWLKLLFSAEYIDEDHLKFCVILQEE
;
A
#
# COMPACT_ATOMS: atom_id res chain seq x y z
N MET A 1 5.13 -1.54 5.51
CA MET A 1 4.36 -1.36 4.26
C MET A 1 5.12 -0.53 3.22
N ALA A 2 5.25 0.79 3.33
CA ALA A 2 5.84 1.61 2.25
C ALA A 2 7.31 1.24 1.91
N ILE A 3 8.13 0.98 2.93
CA ILE A 3 9.52 0.52 2.74
C ILE A 3 9.56 -0.86 2.07
N ASP A 4 8.65 -1.76 2.44
CA ASP A 4 8.60 -3.13 1.90
C ASP A 4 8.17 -3.11 0.44
N ILE A 5 7.19 -2.27 0.08
CA ILE A 5 6.79 -2.04 -1.31
C ILE A 5 7.93 -1.41 -2.13
N GLU A 6 8.69 -0.48 -1.55
CA GLU A 6 9.85 0.08 -2.23
C GLU A 6 10.91 -0.99 -2.51
N ARG A 7 11.23 -1.82 -1.51
CA ARG A 7 12.16 -2.94 -1.66
C ARG A 7 11.67 -3.96 -2.69
N LEU A 8 10.38 -4.30 -2.68
CA LEU A 8 9.75 -5.17 -3.67
C LEU A 8 9.94 -4.61 -5.08
N CYS A 9 9.64 -3.33 -5.29
CA CYS A 9 9.73 -2.67 -6.59
C CYS A 9 11.18 -2.46 -7.08
N GLN A 10 12.18 -2.60 -6.20
CA GLN A 10 13.60 -2.60 -6.56
C GLN A 10 14.09 -3.98 -6.98
N ASN A 11 13.59 -5.04 -6.34
CA ASN A 11 14.03 -6.41 -6.56
C ASN A 11 13.24 -7.14 -7.65
N VAL A 12 12.00 -6.72 -7.92
CA VAL A 12 11.12 -7.35 -8.90
C VAL A 12 11.08 -6.54 -10.19
N LYS A 13 11.40 -7.21 -11.30
CA LYS A 13 11.31 -6.62 -12.63
C LYS A 13 9.87 -6.64 -13.13
N MET A 14 9.16 -5.55 -12.89
CA MET A 14 7.79 -5.31 -13.39
C MET A 14 7.73 -4.08 -14.30
N LEU A 15 6.61 -3.88 -14.98
CA LEU A 15 6.40 -2.68 -15.79
C LEU A 15 6.38 -1.41 -14.92
N SER A 16 6.84 -0.30 -15.50
CA SER A 16 6.97 0.98 -14.79
C SER A 16 5.62 1.52 -14.29
N ASN A 17 4.53 1.26 -15.00
CA ASN A 17 3.19 1.63 -14.58
C ASN A 17 2.77 0.90 -13.30
N TYR A 18 3.00 -0.41 -13.17
CA TYR A 18 2.61 -1.16 -11.97
C TYR A 18 3.42 -0.75 -10.74
N SER A 19 4.74 -0.65 -10.89
CA SER A 19 5.60 -0.21 -9.79
C SER A 19 5.31 1.23 -9.35
N CYS A 20 4.92 2.11 -10.29
CA CYS A 20 4.50 3.47 -9.98
C CYS A 20 3.19 3.50 -9.19
N GLN A 21 2.20 2.67 -9.57
CA GLN A 21 0.93 2.59 -8.84
C GLN A 21 1.12 2.06 -7.42
N LEU A 22 1.87 0.96 -7.26
CA LEU A 22 2.19 0.40 -5.94
C LEU A 22 2.90 1.39 -5.03
N ARG A 23 3.95 2.05 -5.53
CA ARG A 23 4.69 3.05 -4.75
C ARG A 23 3.79 4.21 -4.33
N LYS A 24 2.92 4.68 -5.22
CA LYS A 24 1.98 5.78 -4.93
C LYS A 24 0.94 5.37 -3.90
N SER A 25 0.31 4.22 -4.04
CA SER A 25 -0.73 3.78 -3.11
C SER A 25 -0.14 3.55 -1.71
N ALA A 26 1.03 2.93 -1.61
CA ALA A 26 1.70 2.67 -0.34
C ALA A 26 2.28 3.93 0.34
N SER A 27 2.89 4.84 -0.42
CA SER A 27 3.43 6.10 0.13
C SER A 27 2.34 7.08 0.55
N SER A 28 1.19 7.06 -0.13
CA SER A 28 0.03 7.90 0.22
C SER A 28 -0.52 7.58 1.60
N VAL A 29 -0.50 6.30 2.01
CA VAL A 29 -0.89 5.88 3.38
C VAL A 29 0.01 6.55 4.43
N PHE A 30 1.33 6.56 4.21
CA PHE A 30 2.26 7.21 5.13
C PHE A 30 2.03 8.73 5.20
N ALA A 31 1.81 9.37 4.04
CA ALA A 31 1.55 10.81 3.98
C ALA A 31 0.27 11.20 4.72
N ASN A 32 -0.83 10.49 4.48
CA ASN A 32 -2.11 10.76 5.13
C ASN A 32 -2.12 10.48 6.63
N ILE A 33 -1.45 9.42 7.12
CA ILE A 33 -1.28 9.19 8.56
C ILE A 33 -0.50 10.35 9.20
N SER A 34 0.56 10.81 8.52
CA SER A 34 1.31 11.97 8.99
C SER A 34 0.43 13.22 9.02
N GLU A 35 -0.39 13.47 8.01
CA GLU A 35 -1.34 14.59 7.97
C GLU A 35 -2.41 14.48 9.05
N ALA A 36 -2.95 13.29 9.30
CA ALA A 36 -3.98 13.02 10.30
C ALA A 36 -3.52 13.40 11.72
N ASN A 37 -2.23 13.20 12.02
CA ASN A 37 -1.64 13.58 13.31
C ASN A 37 -1.59 15.10 13.53
N TYR A 38 -1.62 15.89 12.46
CA TYR A 38 -1.68 17.37 12.51
C TYR A 38 -3.05 17.89 12.06
N GLY A 39 -4.06 17.02 12.02
CA GLY A 39 -5.41 17.35 11.59
C GLY A 39 -6.06 18.41 12.48
N GLN A 40 -6.95 19.20 11.88
CA GLN A 40 -7.62 20.32 12.57
C GLN A 40 -8.64 19.84 13.63
N SER A 41 -9.11 18.60 13.52
CA SER A 41 -10.09 18.01 14.43
C SER A 41 -10.04 16.48 14.43
N LYS A 42 -10.73 15.85 15.39
CA LYS A 42 -10.91 14.39 15.39
C LYS A 42 -11.65 13.88 14.14
N GLY A 43 -12.59 14.65 13.59
CA GLY A 43 -13.33 14.27 12.38
C GLY A 43 -12.43 14.24 11.15
N ASP A 44 -11.52 15.22 11.03
CA ASP A 44 -10.51 15.28 9.98
C ASP A 44 -9.57 14.07 10.06
N MET A 45 -9.07 13.74 11.27
CA MET A 45 -8.26 12.55 11.52
C MET A 45 -8.98 11.24 11.10
N ILE A 46 -10.25 11.06 11.48
CA ILE A 46 -11.03 9.87 11.09
C ILE A 46 -11.19 9.80 9.56
N SER A 47 -11.50 10.92 8.92
CA SER A 47 -11.67 10.96 7.45
C SER A 47 -10.37 10.58 6.71
N LYS A 48 -9.21 10.97 7.23
CA LYS A 48 -7.89 10.58 6.69
C LYS A 48 -7.65 9.08 6.84
N PHE A 49 -7.99 8.49 7.99
CA PHE A 49 -7.88 7.04 8.18
C PHE A 49 -8.84 6.24 7.27
N GLU A 50 -10.03 6.74 6.97
CA GLU A 50 -10.92 6.12 5.98
C GLU A 50 -10.33 6.14 4.57
N ILE A 51 -9.65 7.23 4.20
CA ILE A 51 -8.92 7.32 2.93
C ILE A 51 -7.76 6.32 2.92
N ASP A 52 -7.04 6.20 4.03
CA ASP A 52 -5.91 5.26 4.15
C ASP A 52 -6.34 3.81 4.07
N LEU A 53 -7.47 3.45 4.68
CA LEU A 53 -8.03 2.11 4.53
C LEU A 53 -8.30 1.77 3.06
N LYS A 54 -8.85 2.72 2.30
CA LYS A 54 -9.07 2.55 0.84
C LYS A 54 -7.74 2.39 0.10
N LYS A 55 -6.69 3.13 0.48
CA LYS A 55 -5.35 3.06 -0.13
C LYS A 55 -4.62 1.76 0.20
N CYS A 56 -4.81 1.22 1.40
CA CYS A 56 -4.33 -0.11 1.77
C CYS A 56 -4.98 -1.18 0.88
N ASN A 57 -6.31 -1.16 0.74
CA ASN A 57 -7.05 -2.09 -0.11
C ASN A 57 -6.64 -1.98 -1.59
N GLU A 58 -6.39 -0.77 -2.09
CA GLU A 58 -5.87 -0.55 -3.45
C GLU A 58 -4.48 -1.20 -3.62
N THR A 59 -3.59 -1.01 -2.65
CA THR A 59 -2.24 -1.62 -2.65
C THR A 59 -2.32 -3.14 -2.66
N GLU A 60 -3.19 -3.71 -1.82
CA GLU A 60 -3.43 -5.16 -1.76
C GLU A 60 -3.96 -5.72 -3.09
N THR A 61 -4.90 -5.01 -3.72
CA THR A 61 -5.45 -5.39 -5.02
C THR A 61 -4.36 -5.43 -6.10
N TRP A 62 -3.46 -4.45 -6.12
CA TRP A 62 -2.31 -4.44 -7.03
C TRP A 62 -1.36 -5.61 -6.78
N LEU A 63 -1.10 -5.96 -5.52
CA LEU A 63 -0.26 -7.11 -5.18
C LEU A 63 -0.91 -8.43 -5.63
N LYS A 64 -2.21 -8.62 -5.40
CA LYS A 64 -2.95 -9.79 -5.90
C LYS A 64 -2.91 -9.89 -7.42
N LEU A 65 -3.02 -8.76 -8.12
CA LEU A 65 -2.88 -8.72 -9.58
C LEU A 65 -1.48 -9.14 -10.03
N LEU A 66 -0.43 -8.62 -9.39
CA LEU A 66 0.96 -8.96 -9.74
C LEU A 66 1.29 -10.42 -9.44
N PHE A 67 0.75 -10.96 -8.35
CA PHE A 67 0.85 -12.39 -8.04
C PHE A 67 0.16 -13.23 -9.11
N SER A 68 -1.07 -12.87 -9.49
CA SER A 68 -1.83 -13.56 -10.54
C SER A 68 -1.16 -13.48 -11.91
N ALA A 69 -0.36 -12.43 -12.15
CA ALA A 69 0.42 -12.21 -13.35
C ALA A 69 1.86 -12.74 -13.24
N GLU A 70 2.17 -13.53 -12.21
CA GLU A 70 3.47 -14.20 -12.00
C GLU A 70 4.67 -13.25 -11.89
N TYR A 71 4.45 -11.99 -11.53
CA TYR A 71 5.54 -11.03 -11.26
C TYR A 71 6.15 -11.22 -9.87
N ILE A 72 5.39 -11.72 -8.91
CA ILE A 72 5.79 -11.91 -7.51
C ILE A 72 5.33 -13.28 -7.02
N ASP A 73 6.03 -13.84 -6.04
CA ASP A 73 5.65 -15.10 -5.38
C ASP A 73 4.75 -14.88 -4.15
N GLU A 74 4.35 -15.99 -3.52
CA GLU A 74 3.48 -15.98 -2.34
C GLU A 74 4.17 -15.36 -1.12
N ASP A 75 5.50 -15.45 -1.00
CA ASP A 75 6.24 -14.87 0.11
C ASP A 75 6.18 -13.34 0.04
N HIS A 76 6.28 -12.76 -1.16
CA HIS A 76 6.09 -11.33 -1.37
C HIS A 76 4.66 -10.86 -1.07
N LEU A 77 3.66 -11.73 -1.27
CA LEU A 77 2.25 -11.43 -0.97
C LEU A 77 1.99 -11.40 0.56
N LYS A 78 2.57 -12.34 1.31
CA LYS A 78 2.39 -12.46 2.76
C LYS A 78 2.88 -11.25 3.55
N PHE A 79 3.92 -10.56 3.08
CA PHE A 79 4.46 -9.36 3.75
C PHE A 79 3.47 -8.19 3.85
N CYS A 80 2.46 -8.12 2.98
CA CYS A 80 1.53 -6.98 2.94
C CYS A 80 0.11 -7.28 3.46
N VAL A 81 -0.28 -8.56 3.55
CA VAL A 81 -1.66 -8.97 3.91
C VAL A 81 -1.89 -9.06 5.43
N ILE A 82 -0.85 -8.89 6.26
CA ILE A 82 -0.90 -9.03 7.75
C ILE A 82 -1.78 -7.96 8.46
N LEU A 83 -2.60 -7.18 7.74
CA LEU A 83 -3.54 -6.24 8.34
C LEU A 83 -5.02 -6.64 8.18
N GLN A 84 -5.33 -7.83 7.64
CA GLN A 84 -6.72 -8.28 7.47
C GLN A 84 -7.09 -9.62 8.13
N GLU A 85 -6.18 -10.26 8.87
CA GLU A 85 -6.54 -11.45 9.66
C GLU A 85 -6.73 -11.08 11.14
N GLU A 86 -8.00 -10.90 11.52
CA GLU A 86 -8.55 -11.56 12.71
C GLU A 86 -9.06 -12.95 12.30
#